data_AF-A0A2H9NWE7-F1
#
_entry.id   AF-A0A2H9NWE7-F1
#
_cell.length_a   1.000
_cell.length_b   1.000
_cell.length_c   1.000
_cell.angle_alpha   90.00
_cell.angle_beta   90.00
_cell.angle_gamma   90.00
#
_symmetry.space_group_name_H-M   'P 1'
#
loop_
_entity.id
_entity.type
_entity.pdbx_description
1 polymer ?
#
loop_
_entity_poly.entity_id
_entity_poly.type
_entity_poly.pdbx_seq_one_letter_code
_entity_poly.pdbx_strand_id
1 'polypeptide(L)'
;IAGANEEEVKTLISKQGKFEAKILNNTVFKGGQDVTDVCRKAECSGIDPRAGCGQVSEDVWSCRFFFTIGLSQEAADRQAKETQNLNVITEGGDRFLNESLDLYLDNEKVDTLRIGAELKGRATRDIQISGSGTGNNQQNAVSDALNNMKRLQTILITGSLPTTLSIVKTDSISPTLGNEFIENAILVSLVAILGVALVILIRYRRIVVAVPILIIVWLEVFLVVVVTSLVGQRLDIASIAGIIVAVGTGVDDQIVITDEILKGEKEDYYNWVQKLKKAFFIVIASYATTMASMIPLLFAGAGLLKGFAITTMIGVTIGVTITRPAFAKIIEILL
;
A
#
# COMPACT_ATOMS: atom_id res chain seq x y z
N ILE A 1 -1.37 7.30 -9.15
CA ILE A 1 -1.74 7.45 -7.71
C ILE A 1 -3.25 7.32 -7.65
N ALA A 2 -3.80 6.50 -6.73
CA ALA A 2 -5.25 6.32 -6.67
C ALA A 2 -5.93 7.63 -6.26
N GLY A 3 -6.93 8.07 -7.03
CA GLY A 3 -7.70 9.29 -6.75
C GLY A 3 -7.02 10.62 -7.10
N ALA A 4 -5.76 10.62 -7.56
CA ALA A 4 -5.07 11.84 -7.98
C ALA A 4 -5.13 12.02 -9.51
N ASN A 5 -5.25 13.26 -9.95
CA ASN A 5 -5.26 13.59 -11.37
C ASN A 5 -3.84 13.45 -11.97
N GLU A 6 -3.74 13.03 -13.23
CA GLU A 6 -2.47 12.93 -13.94
C GLU A 6 -1.67 14.23 -13.90
N GLU A 7 -2.33 15.37 -14.12
CA GLU A 7 -1.67 16.68 -14.07
C GLU A 7 -1.15 17.04 -12.67
N GLU A 8 -1.91 16.68 -11.64
CA GLU A 8 -1.53 16.90 -10.24
C GLU A 8 -0.29 16.06 -9.88
N VAL A 9 -0.28 14.79 -10.29
CA VAL A 9 0.88 13.90 -10.09
C VAL A 9 2.08 14.37 -10.91
N LYS A 10 1.87 14.80 -12.16
CA LYS A 10 2.92 15.36 -13.01
C LYS A 10 3.51 16.61 -12.40
N THR A 11 2.70 17.54 -11.90
CA THR A 11 3.19 18.78 -11.28
C THR A 11 3.91 18.52 -9.97
N LEU A 12 3.47 17.58 -9.14
CA LEU A 12 4.17 17.20 -7.92
C LEU A 12 5.53 16.52 -8.19
N ILE A 13 5.62 15.73 -9.26
CA ILE A 13 6.86 15.03 -9.64
C ILE A 13 7.80 15.92 -10.47
N SER A 14 7.26 16.84 -11.27
CA SER A 14 8.02 17.73 -12.16
C SER A 14 8.45 19.02 -11.48
N LYS A 15 7.81 19.44 -10.38
CA LYS A 15 8.32 20.50 -9.52
C LYS A 15 9.56 20.00 -8.80
N GLN A 16 10.70 20.17 -9.46
CA GLN A 16 12.02 20.11 -8.84
C GLN A 16 12.13 21.33 -7.92
N GLY A 17 11.60 21.20 -6.70
CA GLY A 17 11.57 22.31 -5.76
C GLY A 17 12.99 22.81 -5.50
N LYS A 18 13.28 24.09 -5.71
CA LYS A 18 14.60 24.67 -5.40
C LYS A 18 14.66 24.95 -3.92
N PHE A 19 15.34 24.07 -3.18
CA PHE A 19 15.57 24.28 -1.75
C PHE A 19 16.79 25.15 -1.51
N GLU A 20 16.62 26.23 -0.75
CA GLU A 20 17.69 27.12 -0.29
C GLU A 20 17.53 27.40 1.20
N ALA A 21 18.61 27.23 1.97
CA ALA A 21 18.68 27.70 3.34
C ALA A 21 19.45 29.01 3.39
N LYS A 22 18.87 30.04 4.03
CA LYS A 22 19.43 31.39 4.09
C LYS A 22 19.60 31.85 5.52
N ILE A 23 20.70 32.54 5.78
CA ILE A 23 20.90 33.32 7.02
C ILE A 23 20.94 34.78 6.58
N LEU A 24 20.14 35.63 7.21
CA LEU A 24 19.88 37.00 6.76
C LEU A 24 19.31 36.99 5.32
N ASN A 25 20.16 37.20 4.31
CA ASN A 25 19.82 37.10 2.89
C ASN A 25 20.82 36.25 2.08
N ASN A 26 21.81 35.65 2.75
CA ASN A 26 22.87 34.89 2.11
C ASN A 26 22.52 33.40 2.12
N THR A 27 22.62 32.76 0.96
CA THR A 27 22.37 31.32 0.84
C THR A 27 23.55 30.56 1.41
N VAL A 28 23.33 29.83 2.50
CA VAL A 28 24.36 29.03 3.16
C VAL A 28 24.49 27.64 2.54
N PHE A 29 23.37 26.99 2.23
CA PHE A 29 23.36 25.70 1.54
C PHE A 29 22.10 25.48 0.70
N LYS A 30 22.24 24.73 -0.39
CA LYS A 30 21.20 24.38 -1.34
C LYS A 30 20.93 22.88 -1.36
N GLY A 31 19.69 22.49 -1.58
CA GLY A 31 19.33 21.09 -1.81
C GLY A 31 20.04 20.55 -3.05
N GLY A 32 20.52 19.30 -3.00
CA GLY A 32 21.02 18.57 -4.18
C GLY A 32 22.45 18.82 -4.57
N GLN A 33 22.97 19.97 -4.18
CA GLN A 33 24.37 20.30 -4.35
C GLN A 33 25.13 20.26 -3.03
N ASP A 34 24.56 20.86 -1.97
CA ASP A 34 25.27 21.07 -0.71
C ASP A 34 24.85 20.11 0.39
N VAL A 35 23.59 19.68 0.40
CA VAL A 35 23.09 18.66 1.35
C VAL A 35 23.47 17.29 0.81
N THR A 36 24.45 16.64 1.45
CA THR A 36 25.01 15.36 1.00
C THR A 36 24.26 14.16 1.55
N ASP A 37 23.67 14.28 2.74
CA ASP A 37 22.88 13.22 3.37
C ASP A 37 21.80 13.80 4.29
N VAL A 38 20.66 13.11 4.40
CA VAL A 38 19.60 13.41 5.36
C VAL A 38 19.26 12.11 6.09
N CYS A 39 19.64 12.00 7.36
CA CYS A 39 19.44 10.76 8.10
C CYS A 39 17.95 10.47 8.33
N ARG A 40 17.53 9.25 7.97
CA ARG A 40 16.19 8.70 8.21
C ARG A 40 16.18 7.40 9.04
N LYS A 41 17.34 6.98 9.52
CA LYS A 41 17.50 5.79 10.37
C LYS A 41 17.18 6.14 11.83
N ALA A 42 16.73 5.17 12.60
CA ALA A 42 16.38 5.37 14.01
C ALA A 42 17.57 5.81 14.89
N GLU A 43 18.81 5.56 14.45
CA GLU A 43 20.03 5.93 15.19
C GLU A 43 20.31 7.45 15.16
N CYS A 44 19.88 8.14 14.11
CA CYS A 44 20.19 9.56 13.89
C CYS A 44 18.97 10.40 13.49
N SER A 45 17.76 9.86 13.69
CA SER A 45 16.50 10.60 13.55
C SER A 45 15.42 10.01 14.44
N GLY A 46 14.56 10.86 15.01
CA GLY A 46 13.43 10.43 15.82
C GLY A 46 13.02 11.47 16.86
N ILE A 47 12.27 11.02 17.87
CA ILE A 47 12.02 11.84 19.07
C ILE A 47 13.33 11.96 19.85
N ASP A 48 13.67 13.17 20.26
CA ASP A 48 14.89 13.47 21.01
C ASP A 48 14.85 12.71 22.35
N PRO A 49 15.79 11.78 22.60
CA PRO A 49 15.79 10.99 23.83
C PRO A 49 16.14 11.82 25.08
N ARG A 50 16.73 13.02 24.92
CA ARG A 50 17.11 13.90 26.03
C ARG A 50 15.98 14.84 26.42
N ALA A 51 15.27 15.41 25.45
CA ALA A 51 14.15 16.30 25.69
C ALA A 51 12.82 15.54 25.86
N GLY A 52 12.62 14.49 25.07
CA GLY A 52 11.43 13.64 25.11
C GLY A 52 10.13 14.38 24.79
N CYS A 53 9.06 13.93 25.45
CA CYS A 53 7.74 14.54 25.40
C CYS A 53 7.38 15.07 26.79
N GLY A 54 6.91 16.32 26.85
CA GLY A 54 6.48 16.96 28.08
C GLY A 54 5.12 17.61 27.93
N GLN A 55 4.40 17.71 29.05
CA GLN A 55 3.18 18.49 29.11
C GLN A 55 3.53 19.97 29.33
N VAL A 56 3.05 20.84 28.44
CA VAL A 56 3.34 22.28 28.46
C VAL A 56 2.21 23.06 29.14
N SER A 57 0.96 22.59 29.01
CA SER A 57 -0.21 23.13 29.72
C SER A 57 -1.27 22.04 29.93
N GLU A 58 -2.39 22.37 30.61
CA GLU A 58 -3.57 21.50 30.60
C GLU A 58 -3.95 21.17 29.14
N ASP A 59 -4.04 19.88 28.85
CA ASP A 59 -4.33 19.30 27.52
C ASP A 59 -3.40 19.69 26.36
N VAL A 60 -2.17 20.14 26.62
CA VAL A 60 -1.17 20.35 25.56
C VAL A 60 0.14 19.63 25.88
N TRP A 61 0.46 18.65 25.05
CA TRP A 61 1.72 17.94 25.03
C TRP A 61 2.60 18.46 23.91
N SER A 62 3.90 18.55 24.17
CA SER A 62 4.92 18.89 23.18
C SER A 62 6.01 17.83 23.18
N CYS A 63 6.39 17.36 22.00
CA CYS A 63 7.48 16.41 21.80
C CYS A 63 8.53 17.03 20.90
N ARG A 64 9.81 16.92 21.27
CA ARG A 64 10.92 17.40 20.45
C ARG A 64 11.43 16.28 19.55
N PHE A 65 11.61 16.56 18.26
CA PHE A 65 12.28 15.65 17.33
C PHE A 65 13.67 16.17 16.98
N PHE A 66 14.52 15.28 16.49
CA PHE A 66 15.79 15.65 15.88
C PHE A 66 16.09 14.74 14.68
N PHE A 67 16.91 15.25 13.77
CA PHE A 67 17.59 14.43 12.77
C PHE A 67 18.90 15.11 12.35
N THR A 68 19.84 14.35 11.82
CA THR A 68 21.12 14.90 11.33
C THR A 68 21.13 15.04 9.81
N ILE A 69 21.81 16.08 9.33
CA ILE A 69 22.12 16.28 7.92
C ILE A 69 23.62 16.37 7.72
N GLY A 70 24.08 15.86 6.58
CA GLY A 70 25.44 16.04 6.09
C GLY A 70 25.51 17.18 5.07
N LEU A 71 26.52 18.02 5.20
CA LEU A 71 26.84 19.12 4.28
C LEU A 71 28.17 18.90 3.55
N SER A 72 28.26 19.45 2.34
CA SER A 72 29.51 19.65 1.62
C SER A 72 30.45 20.57 2.41
N GLN A 73 31.75 20.47 2.13
CA GLN A 73 32.74 21.30 2.81
C GLN A 73 32.49 22.78 2.49
N GLU A 74 32.18 23.09 1.24
CA GLU A 74 31.92 24.44 0.77
C GLU A 74 30.70 25.07 1.46
N ALA A 75 29.66 24.27 1.74
CA ALA A 75 28.48 24.70 2.47
C ALA A 75 28.75 24.94 3.95
N ALA A 76 29.52 24.04 4.58
CA ALA A 76 29.96 24.21 5.96
C ALA A 76 30.79 25.50 6.12
N ASP A 77 31.68 25.80 5.18
CA ASP A 77 32.50 27.02 5.19
C ASP A 77 31.65 28.29 4.99
N ARG A 78 30.65 28.26 4.10
CA ARG A 78 29.70 29.38 3.93
C ARG A 78 28.89 29.63 5.20
N GLN A 79 28.34 28.58 5.81
CA GLN A 79 27.61 28.69 7.07
C GLN A 79 28.48 29.26 8.19
N ALA A 80 29.73 28.81 8.32
CA ALA A 80 30.67 29.33 9.29
C ALA A 80 30.93 30.83 9.09
N LYS A 81 31.18 31.25 7.84
CA LYS A 81 31.42 32.65 7.48
C LYS A 81 30.24 33.56 7.80
N GLU A 82 29.01 33.12 7.50
CA GLU A 82 27.81 33.92 7.76
C GLU A 82 27.48 34.00 9.27
N THR A 83 27.88 33.00 10.06
CA THR A 83 27.60 32.98 11.50
C THR A 83 28.68 33.64 12.37
N GLN A 84 29.89 33.86 11.87
CA GLN A 84 31.05 34.31 12.68
C GLN A 84 30.81 35.61 13.46
N ASN A 85 30.05 36.55 12.88
CA ASN A 85 29.80 37.88 13.44
C ASN A 85 28.46 37.98 14.18
N LEU A 86 27.71 36.88 14.26
CA LEU A 86 26.40 36.88 14.92
C LEU A 86 26.55 36.89 16.44
N ASN A 87 25.64 37.58 17.12
CA ASN A 87 25.61 37.66 18.57
C ASN A 87 24.94 36.42 19.16
N VAL A 88 25.38 36.02 20.35
CA VAL A 88 24.78 34.89 21.06
C VAL A 88 23.72 35.43 22.01
N ILE A 89 22.49 34.95 21.85
CA ILE A 89 21.36 35.19 22.74
C ILE A 89 21.11 33.94 23.59
N THR A 90 20.58 34.14 24.81
CA THR A 90 20.23 33.04 25.71
C THR A 90 18.75 33.11 26.00
N GLU A 91 18.03 32.02 25.73
CA GLU A 91 16.57 31.95 25.89
C GLU A 91 16.19 30.55 26.40
N GLY A 92 15.43 30.48 27.49
CA GLY A 92 15.01 29.21 28.08
C GLY A 92 16.15 28.31 28.60
N GLY A 93 17.36 28.85 28.80
CA GLY A 93 18.55 28.09 29.21
C GLY A 93 19.42 27.60 28.05
N ASP A 94 18.91 27.68 26.82
CA ASP A 94 19.64 27.35 25.60
C ASP A 94 20.30 28.59 24.98
N ARG A 95 21.43 28.40 24.29
CA ARG A 95 22.21 29.47 23.65
C ARG A 95 22.06 29.40 22.13
N PHE A 96 21.50 30.44 21.54
CA PHE A 96 21.29 30.56 20.10
C PHE A 96 22.01 31.77 19.53
N LEU A 97 22.15 31.82 18.20
CA LEU A 97 22.52 33.05 17.51
C LEU A 97 21.31 33.97 17.39
N ASN A 98 21.57 35.27 17.28
CA ASN A 98 20.53 36.29 17.19
C ASN A 98 19.75 36.25 15.88
N GLU A 99 20.24 35.53 14.86
CA GLU A 99 19.57 35.36 13.57
C GLU A 99 19.09 33.91 13.39
N SER A 100 18.08 33.74 12.54
CA SER A 100 17.54 32.45 12.15
C SER A 100 18.09 31.94 10.82
N LEU A 101 17.92 30.63 10.62
CA LEU A 101 18.08 29.95 9.34
C LEU A 101 16.69 29.82 8.70
N ASP A 102 16.46 30.59 7.64
CA ASP A 102 15.21 30.58 6.90
C ASP A 102 15.30 29.54 5.77
N LEU A 103 14.31 28.66 5.72
CA LEU A 103 14.22 27.59 4.73
C LEU A 103 13.27 28.02 3.62
N TYR A 104 13.75 27.99 2.37
CA TYR A 104 12.99 28.33 1.18
C TYR A 104 12.81 27.12 0.28
N LEU A 105 11.63 27.00 -0.30
CA LEU A 105 11.33 26.07 -1.38
C LEU A 105 10.68 26.88 -2.50
N ASP A 106 11.28 26.88 -3.70
CA ASP A 106 10.78 27.65 -4.85
C ASP A 106 10.56 29.14 -4.57
N ASN A 107 11.46 29.75 -3.78
CA ASN A 107 11.40 31.12 -3.29
C ASN A 107 10.28 31.43 -2.27
N GLU A 108 9.47 30.45 -1.87
CA GLU A 108 8.56 30.59 -0.75
C GLU A 108 9.22 30.15 0.54
N LYS A 109 9.09 30.95 1.61
CA LYS A 109 9.62 30.58 2.92
C LYS A 109 8.73 29.52 3.54
N VAL A 110 9.29 28.33 3.76
CA VAL A 110 8.56 27.16 4.27
C VAL A 110 8.75 26.93 5.75
N ASP A 111 9.89 27.32 6.31
CA ASP A 111 10.17 27.19 7.74
C ASP A 111 11.28 28.17 8.20
N THR A 112 11.44 28.30 9.51
CA THR A 112 12.46 29.14 10.15
C THR A 112 13.02 28.43 11.37
N LEU A 113 14.32 28.16 11.36
CA LEU A 113 15.01 27.43 12.42
C LEU A 113 15.95 28.37 13.19
N ARG A 114 16.07 28.17 14.49
CA ARG A 114 17.10 28.84 15.29
C ARG A 114 18.44 28.15 15.12
N ILE A 115 19.52 28.92 15.17
CA ILE A 115 20.88 28.41 15.00
C ILE A 115 21.55 28.30 16.37
N GLY A 116 22.06 27.13 16.73
CA GLY A 116 22.79 26.93 17.99
C GLY A 116 24.09 27.72 18.04
N ALA A 117 24.44 28.24 19.23
CA ALA A 117 25.64 29.04 19.41
C ALA A 117 26.95 28.28 19.12
N GLU A 118 26.93 26.94 19.18
CA GLU A 118 28.03 26.04 18.86
C GLU A 118 28.43 26.04 17.38
N LEU A 119 27.56 26.54 16.50
CA LEU A 119 27.82 26.65 15.06
C LEU A 119 28.46 27.99 14.67
N LYS A 120 28.63 28.92 15.62
CA LYS A 120 29.20 30.26 15.37
C LYS A 120 30.61 30.17 14.80
N GLY A 121 30.81 30.56 13.55
CA GLY A 121 32.14 30.61 12.93
C GLY A 121 32.79 29.24 12.73
N ARG A 122 32.04 28.15 12.89
CA ARG A 122 32.57 26.78 12.87
C ARG A 122 32.06 26.02 11.67
N ALA A 123 32.97 25.66 10.76
CA ALA A 123 32.64 24.82 9.61
C ALA A 123 32.31 23.40 10.08
N THR A 124 31.01 23.09 10.14
CA THR A 124 30.50 21.80 10.61
C THR A 124 29.73 21.13 9.48
N ARG A 125 30.14 19.90 9.13
CA ARG A 125 29.52 19.13 8.05
C ARG A 125 28.30 18.36 8.54
N ASP A 126 28.32 17.87 9.78
CA ASP A 126 27.20 17.15 10.36
C ASP A 126 26.44 18.06 11.31
N ILE A 127 25.25 18.49 10.88
CA ILE A 127 24.42 19.42 11.65
C ILE A 127 23.17 18.69 12.12
N GLN A 128 22.81 18.88 13.39
CA GLN A 128 21.55 18.42 13.94
C GLN A 128 20.47 19.48 13.73
N ILE A 129 19.36 19.08 13.11
CA ILE A 129 18.13 19.87 13.04
C ILE A 129 17.18 19.34 14.10
N SER A 130 16.60 20.24 14.89
CA SER A 130 15.59 19.90 15.89
C SER A 130 14.37 20.80 15.76
N GLY A 131 13.22 20.27 16.16
CA GLY A 131 11.95 20.99 16.18
C GLY A 131 10.97 20.31 17.13
N SER A 132 9.75 20.81 17.21
CA SER A 132 8.71 20.27 18.08
C SER A 132 7.44 19.94 17.32
N GLY A 133 6.66 19.01 17.87
CA GLY A 133 5.26 18.80 17.51
C GLY A 133 4.38 18.85 18.75
N THR A 134 3.13 19.23 18.56
CA THR A 134 2.17 19.43 19.65
C THR A 134 0.92 18.61 19.47
N GLY A 135 0.25 18.26 20.57
CA GLY A 135 -1.00 17.53 20.51
C GLY A 135 -1.76 17.59 21.83
N ASN A 136 -3.05 17.24 21.77
CA ASN A 136 -3.91 17.17 22.96
C ASN A 136 -3.57 16.01 23.91
N ASN A 137 -2.78 15.05 23.45
CA ASN A 137 -2.22 13.98 24.26
C ASN A 137 -0.83 13.61 23.74
N GLN A 138 -0.09 12.82 24.53
CA GLN A 138 1.27 12.41 24.19
C GLN A 138 1.36 11.72 22.83
N GLN A 139 0.40 10.83 22.50
CA GLN A 139 0.42 10.08 21.25
C GLN A 139 0.27 10.99 20.03
N ASN A 140 -0.62 11.98 20.10
CA ASN A 140 -0.84 12.94 19.04
C ASN A 140 0.36 13.90 18.89
N ALA A 141 0.97 14.33 19.99
CA ALA A 141 2.18 15.14 19.96
C ALA A 141 3.38 14.39 19.34
N VAL A 142 3.55 13.09 19.63
CA VAL A 142 4.55 12.24 18.98
C VAL A 142 4.28 12.13 17.48
N SER A 143 3.03 11.86 17.09
CA SER A 143 2.64 11.75 15.68
C SER A 143 2.92 13.05 14.92
N ASP A 144 2.53 14.19 15.48
CA ASP A 144 2.77 15.52 14.92
C ASP A 144 4.27 15.82 14.78
N ALA A 145 5.06 15.56 15.83
CA ALA A 145 6.51 15.75 15.81
C ALA A 145 7.19 14.90 14.72
N LEU A 146 6.80 13.64 14.59
CA LEU A 146 7.32 12.74 13.55
C LEU A 146 6.88 13.18 12.14
N ASN A 147 5.67 13.72 11.99
CA ASN A 147 5.19 14.26 10.72
C ASN A 147 5.97 15.52 10.33
N ASN A 148 6.19 16.45 11.26
CA ASN A 148 7.01 17.64 11.06
C ASN A 148 8.46 17.28 10.69
N MET A 149 9.05 16.33 11.41
CA MET A 149 10.39 15.80 11.09
C MET A 149 10.44 15.24 9.67
N LYS A 150 9.52 14.33 9.31
CA LYS A 150 9.47 13.71 7.98
C LYS A 150 9.23 14.75 6.88
N ARG A 151 8.43 15.78 7.15
CA ARG A 151 8.19 16.89 6.22
C ARG A 151 9.49 17.66 5.95
N LEU A 152 10.23 18.04 6.98
CA LEU A 152 11.53 18.71 6.84
C LEU A 152 12.56 17.84 6.12
N GLN A 153 12.67 16.56 6.50
CA GLN A 153 13.53 15.61 5.80
C GLN A 153 13.17 15.52 4.31
N THR A 154 11.87 15.48 4.00
CA THR A 154 11.40 15.43 2.61
C THR A 154 11.77 16.68 1.87
N ILE A 155 11.55 17.89 2.42
CA ILE A 155 11.92 19.16 1.78
C ILE A 155 13.41 19.20 1.42
N LEU A 156 14.26 18.76 2.35
CA LEU A 156 15.72 18.72 2.16
C LEU A 156 16.16 17.73 1.06
N ILE A 157 15.42 16.63 0.89
CA ILE A 157 15.66 15.60 -0.13
C ILE A 157 15.04 15.97 -1.49
N THR A 158 13.84 16.54 -1.52
CA THR A 158 13.16 16.92 -2.78
C THR A 158 13.84 18.12 -3.43
N GLY A 159 14.43 18.99 -2.60
CA GLY A 159 15.39 19.99 -3.04
C GLY A 159 16.64 19.40 -3.70
N SER A 160 16.85 18.09 -3.55
CA SER A 160 18.09 17.40 -3.87
C SER A 160 18.10 16.58 -5.14
N LEU A 161 17.04 16.60 -5.95
CA LEU A 161 17.07 15.87 -7.21
C LEU A 161 18.13 16.49 -8.12
N PRO A 162 19.24 15.79 -8.39
CA PRO A 162 20.40 16.36 -9.08
C PRO A 162 20.17 16.46 -10.59
N THR A 163 19.07 15.88 -11.09
CA THR A 163 18.77 15.75 -12.51
C THR A 163 17.28 15.96 -12.75
N THR A 164 16.96 16.49 -13.92
CA THR A 164 15.59 16.63 -14.40
C THR A 164 14.98 15.25 -14.56
N LEU A 165 13.92 14.93 -13.81
CA LEU A 165 13.16 13.71 -14.02
C LEU A 165 12.37 13.83 -15.32
N SER A 166 12.68 12.99 -16.30
CA SER A 166 11.83 12.79 -17.46
C SER A 166 10.83 11.67 -17.16
N ILE A 167 9.54 11.97 -17.33
CA ILE A 167 8.47 10.99 -17.12
C ILE A 167 8.45 10.07 -18.35
N VAL A 168 8.98 8.85 -18.20
CA VAL A 168 9.11 7.87 -19.31
C VAL A 168 7.75 7.32 -19.73
N LYS A 169 6.84 7.09 -18.78
CA LYS A 169 5.49 6.59 -19.04
C LYS A 169 4.54 7.04 -17.95
N THR A 170 3.34 7.46 -18.34
CA THR A 170 2.21 7.67 -17.43
C THR A 170 1.03 6.89 -17.97
N ASP A 171 0.45 6.04 -17.15
CA ASP A 171 -0.84 5.42 -17.41
C ASP A 171 -1.85 6.06 -16.45
N SER A 172 -2.89 6.70 -16.99
CA SER A 172 -3.99 7.29 -16.23
C SER A 172 -5.30 6.63 -16.62
N ILE A 173 -6.14 6.35 -15.62
CA ILE A 173 -7.48 5.80 -15.79
C ILE A 173 -8.44 6.80 -15.16
N SER A 174 -9.42 7.27 -15.93
CA SER A 174 -10.39 8.23 -15.42
C SER A 174 -11.33 7.58 -14.40
N PRO A 175 -11.73 8.31 -13.34
CA PRO A 175 -12.71 7.79 -12.37
C PRO A 175 -14.05 7.41 -13.01
N THR A 176 -14.44 8.11 -14.08
CA THR A 176 -15.67 7.81 -14.84
C THR A 176 -15.66 6.42 -15.45
N LEU A 177 -14.52 6.00 -16.04
CA LEU A 177 -14.32 4.64 -16.54
C LEU A 177 -14.42 3.60 -15.43
N GLY A 178 -13.98 3.96 -14.22
CA GLY A 178 -14.11 3.09 -13.04
C GLY A 178 -15.57 2.83 -12.66
N ASN A 179 -16.43 3.85 -12.67
CA ASN A 179 -17.85 3.70 -12.36
C ASN A 179 -18.58 2.86 -13.43
N GLU A 180 -18.37 3.18 -14.71
CA GLU A 180 -18.93 2.39 -15.81
C GLU A 180 -18.46 0.93 -15.78
N PHE A 181 -17.21 0.70 -15.36
CA PHE A 181 -16.69 -0.65 -15.20
C PHE A 181 -17.42 -1.44 -14.11
N ILE A 182 -17.70 -0.83 -12.95
CA ILE A 182 -18.45 -1.49 -11.87
C ILE A 182 -19.86 -1.86 -12.33
N GLU A 183 -20.56 -0.95 -13.00
CA GLU A 183 -21.91 -1.22 -13.54
C GLU A 183 -21.90 -2.37 -14.54
N ASN A 184 -20.95 -2.34 -15.49
CA ASN A 184 -20.78 -3.42 -16.47
C ASN A 184 -20.38 -4.74 -15.81
N ALA A 185 -19.51 -4.73 -14.81
CA ALA A 185 -19.09 -5.94 -14.09
C ALA A 185 -20.27 -6.61 -13.38
N ILE A 186 -21.17 -5.84 -12.76
CA ILE A 186 -22.40 -6.36 -12.13
C ILE A 186 -23.31 -7.00 -13.19
N LEU A 187 -23.54 -6.31 -14.31
CA LEU A 187 -24.39 -6.82 -15.39
C LEU A 187 -23.84 -8.12 -15.98
N VAL A 188 -22.55 -8.15 -16.31
CA VAL A 188 -21.87 -9.35 -16.86
C VAL A 188 -21.91 -10.50 -15.86
N SER A 189 -21.69 -10.23 -14.57
CA SER A 189 -21.76 -11.25 -13.53
C SER A 189 -23.16 -11.87 -13.43
N LEU A 190 -24.21 -11.05 -13.49
CA LEU A 190 -25.60 -11.52 -13.45
C LEU A 190 -25.94 -12.38 -14.67
N VAL A 191 -25.53 -11.96 -15.88
CA VAL A 191 -25.72 -12.73 -17.11
C VAL A 191 -24.94 -14.05 -17.06
N ALA A 192 -23.72 -14.05 -16.54
CA ALA A 192 -22.91 -15.27 -16.39
C ALA A 192 -23.57 -16.28 -15.43
N ILE A 193 -24.08 -15.83 -14.29
CA ILE A 193 -24.76 -16.68 -13.31
C ILE A 193 -26.04 -17.27 -13.91
N LEU A 194 -26.82 -16.48 -14.66
CA LEU A 194 -28.00 -16.99 -15.38
C LEU A 194 -27.61 -18.01 -16.45
N GLY A 195 -26.51 -17.79 -17.18
CA GLY A 195 -25.99 -18.74 -18.16
C GLY A 195 -25.59 -20.07 -17.51
N VAL A 196 -24.85 -20.03 -16.41
CA VAL A 196 -24.48 -21.22 -15.63
C VAL A 196 -25.73 -21.95 -15.12
N ALA A 197 -26.68 -21.22 -14.54
CA ALA A 197 -27.95 -21.79 -14.06
C ALA A 197 -28.71 -22.53 -15.17
N LEU A 198 -28.79 -21.92 -16.35
CA LEU A 198 -29.48 -22.50 -17.51
C LEU A 198 -28.78 -23.78 -18.00
N VAL A 199 -27.44 -23.77 -18.12
CA VAL A 199 -26.67 -24.95 -18.54
C VAL A 199 -26.87 -26.11 -17.56
N ILE A 200 -26.78 -25.85 -16.25
CA ILE A 200 -26.97 -26.86 -15.21
C ILE A 200 -28.40 -27.41 -15.23
N LEU A 201 -29.40 -26.55 -15.37
CA LEU A 201 -30.80 -26.96 -15.44
C LEU A 201 -31.07 -27.86 -16.66
N ILE A 202 -30.54 -27.51 -17.82
CA ILE A 202 -30.67 -28.31 -19.05
C ILE A 202 -29.97 -29.67 -18.89
N ARG A 203 -28.76 -29.68 -18.31
CA ARG A 203 -27.92 -30.87 -18.17
C ARG A 203 -28.49 -31.89 -17.18
N TYR A 204 -28.93 -31.44 -16.01
CA TYR A 204 -29.37 -32.33 -14.92
C TYR A 204 -30.89 -32.51 -14.86
N ARG A 205 -31.67 -31.56 -15.36
CA ARG A 205 -33.15 -31.54 -15.31
C ARG A 205 -33.74 -31.77 -13.90
N ARG A 206 -32.93 -31.61 -12.85
CA ARG A 206 -33.31 -31.77 -11.45
C ARG A 206 -32.98 -30.47 -10.71
N ILE A 207 -34.02 -29.77 -10.27
CA ILE A 207 -33.88 -28.51 -9.51
C ILE A 207 -33.10 -28.74 -8.20
N VAL A 208 -33.26 -29.93 -7.62
CA VAL A 208 -32.56 -30.38 -6.40
C VAL A 208 -31.04 -30.37 -6.54
N VAL A 209 -30.51 -30.50 -7.76
CA VAL A 209 -29.05 -30.38 -8.04
C VAL A 209 -28.68 -28.95 -8.41
N ALA A 210 -29.51 -28.28 -9.21
CA ALA A 210 -29.20 -26.95 -9.73
C ALA A 210 -29.13 -25.87 -8.63
N VAL A 211 -30.05 -25.89 -7.67
CA VAL A 211 -30.14 -24.88 -6.62
C VAL A 211 -28.92 -24.90 -5.68
N PRO A 212 -28.47 -26.05 -5.14
CA PRO A 212 -27.25 -26.12 -4.34
C PRO A 212 -26.01 -25.59 -5.05
N ILE A 213 -25.86 -25.88 -6.36
CA ILE A 213 -24.70 -25.40 -7.13
C ILE A 213 -24.68 -23.87 -7.13
N LEU A 214 -25.80 -23.23 -7.46
CA LEU A 214 -25.89 -21.78 -7.52
C LEU A 214 -25.64 -21.13 -6.15
N ILE A 215 -26.17 -21.72 -5.07
CA ILE A 215 -25.95 -21.22 -3.70
C ILE A 215 -24.47 -21.28 -3.35
N ILE A 216 -23.79 -22.38 -3.64
CA ILE A 216 -22.37 -22.54 -3.34
C ILE A 216 -21.52 -21.57 -4.18
N VAL A 217 -21.85 -21.37 -5.45
CA VAL A 217 -21.18 -20.37 -6.31
C VAL A 217 -21.27 -18.97 -5.70
N TRP A 218 -22.46 -18.54 -5.26
CA TRP A 218 -22.64 -17.23 -4.62
C TRP A 218 -21.83 -17.11 -3.33
N LEU A 219 -21.83 -18.15 -2.49
CA LEU A 219 -21.04 -18.18 -1.26
C LEU A 219 -19.53 -18.18 -1.54
N GLU A 220 -19.09 -18.85 -2.60
CA GLU A 220 -17.68 -18.88 -3.00
C GLU A 220 -17.19 -17.50 -3.42
N VAL A 221 -17.94 -16.80 -4.30
CA VAL A 221 -17.62 -15.42 -4.67
C VAL A 221 -17.49 -14.54 -3.42
N PHE A 222 -18.46 -14.63 -2.52
CA PHE A 222 -18.47 -13.86 -1.27
C PHE A 222 -17.22 -14.16 -0.42
N LEU A 223 -16.88 -15.43 -0.21
CA LEU A 223 -15.72 -15.83 0.58
C LEU A 223 -14.40 -15.35 -0.04
N VAL A 224 -14.27 -15.44 -1.38
CA VAL A 224 -13.06 -14.97 -2.07
C VAL A 224 -12.89 -13.46 -1.89
N VAL A 225 -13.95 -12.67 -2.03
CA VAL A 225 -13.91 -11.22 -1.83
C VAL A 225 -13.55 -10.87 -0.38
N VAL A 226 -14.14 -11.55 0.60
CA VAL A 226 -13.83 -11.33 2.02
C VAL A 226 -12.36 -11.67 2.33
N VAL A 227 -11.88 -12.83 1.90
CA VAL A 227 -10.51 -13.27 2.20
C VAL A 227 -9.49 -12.39 1.47
N THR A 228 -9.70 -12.05 0.21
CA THR A 228 -8.81 -11.14 -0.53
C THR A 228 -8.72 -9.75 0.11
N SER A 229 -9.85 -9.24 0.62
CA SER A 229 -9.90 -7.99 1.40
C SER A 229 -9.11 -8.10 2.71
N LEU A 230 -9.25 -9.20 3.46
CA LEU A 230 -8.51 -9.44 4.71
C LEU A 230 -6.99 -9.56 4.50
N VAL A 231 -6.55 -10.09 3.36
CA VAL A 231 -5.13 -10.17 2.98
C VAL A 231 -4.57 -8.78 2.57
N GLY A 232 -5.41 -7.75 2.47
CA GLY A 232 -5.01 -6.41 2.08
C GLY A 232 -4.66 -6.29 0.59
N GLN A 233 -5.10 -7.23 -0.24
CA GLN A 233 -4.95 -7.15 -1.68
C GLN A 233 -5.91 -6.11 -2.24
N ARG A 234 -5.41 -5.25 -3.15
CA ARG A 234 -6.26 -4.33 -3.90
C ARG A 234 -6.90 -5.11 -5.03
N LEU A 235 -8.22 -5.09 -5.11
CA LEU A 235 -8.94 -5.69 -6.22
C LEU A 235 -8.76 -4.80 -7.46
N ASP A 236 -7.95 -5.27 -8.39
CA ASP A 236 -7.77 -4.71 -9.72
C ASP A 236 -8.48 -5.57 -10.78
N ILE A 237 -8.43 -5.13 -12.04
CA ILE A 237 -9.08 -5.82 -13.16
C ILE A 237 -8.56 -7.26 -13.30
N ALA A 238 -7.26 -7.46 -13.11
CA ALA A 238 -6.63 -8.78 -13.14
C ALA A 238 -7.17 -9.67 -12.01
N SER A 239 -7.33 -9.12 -10.80
CA SER A 239 -7.88 -9.82 -9.65
C SER A 239 -9.30 -10.30 -9.90
N ILE A 240 -10.15 -9.49 -10.54
CA ILE A 240 -11.53 -9.86 -10.91
C ILE A 240 -11.54 -11.03 -11.90
N ALA A 241 -10.65 -11.01 -12.90
CA ALA A 241 -10.51 -12.15 -13.81
C ALA A 241 -10.13 -13.44 -13.06
N GLY A 242 -9.30 -13.34 -12.02
CA GLY A 242 -8.94 -14.50 -11.18
C GLY A 242 -10.12 -15.03 -10.36
N ILE A 243 -11.00 -14.15 -9.88
CA ILE A 243 -12.26 -14.56 -9.21
C ILE A 243 -13.14 -15.33 -10.20
N ILE A 244 -13.30 -14.84 -11.43
CA ILE A 244 -14.10 -15.51 -12.47
C ILE A 244 -13.55 -16.90 -12.76
N VAL A 245 -12.23 -17.04 -12.89
CA VAL A 245 -11.57 -18.34 -13.10
C VAL A 245 -11.82 -19.27 -11.91
N ALA A 246 -11.64 -18.80 -10.68
CA ALA A 246 -11.89 -19.61 -9.48
C ALA A 246 -13.34 -20.12 -9.42
N VAL A 247 -14.31 -19.23 -9.67
CA VAL A 247 -15.74 -19.60 -9.71
C VAL A 247 -16.03 -20.60 -10.83
N GLY A 248 -15.46 -20.41 -12.02
CA GLY A 248 -15.62 -21.33 -13.15
C GLY A 248 -15.11 -22.73 -12.82
N THR A 249 -13.92 -22.82 -12.21
CA THR A 249 -13.39 -24.10 -11.72
C THR A 249 -14.25 -24.69 -10.60
N GLY A 250 -14.90 -23.85 -9.78
CA GLY A 250 -15.82 -24.33 -8.74
C GLY A 250 -17.11 -24.93 -9.27
N VAL A 251 -17.68 -24.34 -10.31
CA VAL A 251 -18.82 -24.95 -11.01
C VAL A 251 -18.42 -26.29 -11.63
N ASP A 252 -17.24 -26.35 -12.27
CA ASP A 252 -16.72 -27.59 -12.88
C ASP A 252 -16.51 -28.69 -11.83
N ASP A 253 -15.87 -28.38 -10.70
CA ASP A 253 -15.69 -29.33 -9.60
C ASP A 253 -17.04 -29.85 -9.05
N GLN A 254 -18.04 -28.99 -8.94
CA GLN A 254 -19.37 -29.37 -8.49
C GLN A 254 -20.09 -30.27 -9.50
N ILE A 255 -19.93 -30.02 -10.80
CA ILE A 255 -20.41 -30.89 -11.88
C ILE A 255 -19.74 -32.26 -11.80
N VAL A 256 -18.41 -32.32 -11.61
CA VAL A 256 -17.66 -33.58 -11.46
C VAL A 256 -18.15 -34.38 -10.25
N ILE A 257 -18.31 -33.73 -9.10
CA ILE A 257 -18.84 -34.35 -7.87
C ILE A 257 -20.24 -34.92 -8.14
N THR A 258 -21.12 -34.13 -8.76
CA THR A 258 -22.49 -34.52 -9.07
C THR A 258 -22.53 -35.69 -10.06
N ASP A 259 -21.74 -35.64 -11.12
CA ASP A 259 -21.70 -36.67 -12.17
C ASP A 259 -21.19 -38.00 -11.61
N GLU A 260 -20.15 -38.00 -10.78
CA GLU A 260 -19.62 -39.24 -10.17
C GLU A 260 -20.60 -39.84 -9.14
N ILE A 261 -21.35 -38.99 -8.42
CA ILE A 261 -22.42 -39.40 -7.50
C ILE A 261 -23.57 -40.09 -8.27
N LEU A 262 -24.11 -39.42 -9.30
CA LEU A 262 -25.23 -39.89 -10.10
C LEU A 262 -24.89 -41.09 -11.00
N LYS A 263 -23.59 -41.33 -11.24
CA LYS A 263 -23.15 -42.46 -12.06
C LYS A 263 -23.53 -43.78 -11.39
N GLY A 264 -24.42 -44.54 -12.03
CA GLY A 264 -24.82 -45.87 -11.56
C GLY A 264 -26.02 -45.89 -10.62
N GLU A 265 -27.01 -45.00 -10.77
CA GLU A 265 -28.32 -45.07 -10.08
C GLU A 265 -29.03 -46.46 -10.14
N LYS A 266 -28.55 -47.41 -10.96
CA LYS A 266 -29.11 -48.77 -11.12
C LYS A 266 -28.29 -49.90 -10.50
N GLU A 267 -27.05 -49.68 -10.07
CA GLU A 267 -26.20 -50.73 -9.49
C GLU A 267 -25.55 -50.21 -8.19
N ASP A 268 -25.98 -50.81 -7.08
CA ASP A 268 -25.54 -50.64 -5.68
C ASP A 268 -25.36 -49.21 -5.12
N TYR A 269 -26.28 -48.86 -4.24
CA TYR A 269 -26.22 -47.73 -3.29
C TYR A 269 -24.96 -47.79 -2.37
N TYR A 270 -24.27 -48.94 -2.32
CA TYR A 270 -23.29 -49.29 -1.29
C TYR A 270 -21.91 -48.65 -1.40
N ASN A 271 -21.68 -47.63 -2.24
CA ASN A 271 -20.34 -47.03 -2.29
C ASN A 271 -20.24 -45.52 -2.56
N TRP A 272 -21.07 -44.74 -1.89
CA TRP A 272 -20.97 -43.27 -1.88
C TRP A 272 -19.55 -42.76 -1.57
N VAL A 273 -18.90 -43.36 -0.57
CA VAL A 273 -17.56 -42.96 -0.14
C VAL A 273 -16.53 -43.17 -1.25
N GLN A 274 -16.61 -44.27 -2.02
CA GLN A 274 -15.69 -44.49 -3.13
C GLN A 274 -15.95 -43.53 -4.30
N LYS A 275 -17.21 -43.22 -4.60
CA LYS A 275 -17.58 -42.22 -5.62
C LYS A 275 -17.05 -40.84 -5.25
N LEU A 276 -17.27 -40.39 -4.02
CA LEU A 276 -16.71 -39.14 -3.51
C LEU A 276 -15.19 -39.14 -3.56
N LYS A 277 -14.53 -40.22 -3.12
CA LYS A 277 -13.06 -40.31 -3.18
C LYS A 277 -12.54 -40.14 -4.60
N LYS A 278 -13.22 -40.70 -5.59
CA LYS A 278 -12.85 -40.56 -7.01
C LYS A 278 -13.10 -39.14 -7.54
N ALA A 279 -14.23 -38.53 -7.20
CA ALA A 279 -14.49 -37.13 -7.53
C ALA A 279 -13.44 -36.18 -6.91
N PHE A 280 -13.16 -36.33 -5.62
CA PHE A 280 -12.16 -35.51 -4.93
C PHE A 280 -10.74 -35.74 -5.44
N PHE A 281 -10.41 -36.93 -5.92
CA PHE A 281 -9.12 -37.16 -6.59
C PHE A 281 -8.98 -36.29 -7.85
N ILE A 282 -10.04 -36.18 -8.67
CA ILE A 282 -10.06 -35.31 -9.86
C ILE A 282 -9.96 -33.83 -9.45
N VAL A 283 -10.73 -33.40 -8.45
CA VAL A 283 -10.73 -32.01 -7.94
C VAL A 283 -9.35 -31.63 -7.40
N ILE A 284 -8.71 -32.49 -6.59
CA ILE A 284 -7.38 -32.22 -6.03
C ILE A 284 -6.31 -32.20 -7.13
N ALA A 285 -6.42 -33.08 -8.14
CA ALA A 285 -5.51 -33.06 -9.28
C ALA A 285 -5.63 -31.76 -10.09
N SER A 286 -6.86 -31.29 -10.34
CA SER A 286 -7.14 -30.00 -10.99
C SER A 286 -6.58 -28.83 -10.17
N TYR A 287 -6.81 -28.82 -8.86
CA TYR A 287 -6.24 -27.82 -7.95
C TYR A 287 -4.71 -27.76 -8.03
N ALA A 288 -4.04 -28.91 -8.00
CA ALA A 288 -2.59 -28.95 -8.07
C ALA A 288 -2.05 -28.38 -9.38
N THR A 289 -2.72 -28.62 -10.52
CA THR A 289 -2.30 -28.06 -11.81
C THR A 289 -2.58 -26.56 -11.90
N THR A 290 -3.70 -26.07 -11.36
CA THR A 290 -3.98 -24.63 -11.27
C THR A 290 -2.98 -23.93 -10.36
N MET A 291 -2.64 -24.50 -9.20
CA MET A 291 -1.63 -23.91 -8.32
C MET A 291 -0.25 -23.87 -9.00
N ALA A 292 0.14 -24.95 -9.69
CA ALA A 292 1.39 -25.00 -10.43
C ALA A 292 1.45 -23.95 -11.56
N SER A 293 0.33 -23.70 -12.26
CA SER A 293 0.28 -22.70 -13.34
C SER A 293 0.32 -21.27 -12.82
N MET A 294 -0.18 -20.99 -11.61
CA MET A 294 -0.14 -19.65 -11.02
C MET A 294 1.24 -19.24 -10.50
N ILE A 295 2.11 -20.20 -10.13
CA ILE A 295 3.44 -19.90 -9.57
C ILE A 295 4.28 -19.02 -10.52
N PRO A 296 4.46 -19.35 -11.82
CA PRO A 296 5.19 -18.48 -12.74
C PRO A 296 4.54 -17.09 -12.90
N LEU A 297 3.20 -17.01 -12.87
CA LEU A 297 2.48 -15.73 -13.02
C LEU A 297 2.70 -14.77 -11.85
N LEU A 298 3.00 -15.27 -10.65
CA LEU A 298 3.35 -14.41 -9.50
C LEU A 298 4.64 -13.62 -9.75
N PHE A 299 5.56 -14.18 -10.52
CA PHE A 299 6.85 -13.57 -10.84
C PHE A 299 6.87 -12.88 -12.20
N ALA A 300 5.92 -13.20 -13.09
CA ALA A 300 5.81 -12.62 -14.42
C ALA A 300 5.07 -11.26 -14.44
N GLY A 301 5.52 -10.35 -15.29
CA GLY A 301 4.69 -9.23 -15.77
C GLY A 301 4.55 -8.02 -14.85
N ALA A 302 5.63 -7.55 -14.20
CA ALA A 302 5.71 -6.23 -13.54
C ALA A 302 4.50 -5.87 -12.64
N GLY A 303 3.91 -6.85 -11.96
CA GLY A 303 2.75 -6.67 -11.09
C GLY A 303 1.38 -6.74 -11.77
N LEU A 304 1.27 -6.65 -13.10
CA LEU A 304 0.00 -6.67 -13.84
C LEU A 304 -0.77 -7.99 -13.69
N LEU A 305 -0.07 -9.12 -13.65
CA LEU A 305 -0.69 -10.46 -13.52
C LEU A 305 -0.70 -10.96 -12.08
N LYS A 306 -0.08 -10.22 -11.15
CA LYS A 306 0.07 -10.66 -9.77
C LYS A 306 -1.27 -10.73 -9.05
N GLY A 307 -2.13 -9.73 -9.26
CA GLY A 307 -3.50 -9.72 -8.73
C GLY A 307 -4.28 -10.96 -9.17
N PHE A 308 -4.28 -11.24 -10.47
CA PHE A 308 -4.91 -12.45 -11.06
C PHE A 308 -4.42 -13.76 -10.43
N ALA A 309 -3.11 -13.93 -10.31
CA ALA A 309 -2.54 -15.16 -9.76
C ALA A 309 -2.90 -15.35 -8.29
N ILE A 310 -2.78 -14.29 -7.48
CA ILE A 310 -3.10 -14.34 -6.04
C ILE A 310 -4.59 -14.64 -5.84
N THR A 311 -5.49 -13.94 -6.53
CA THR A 311 -6.94 -14.16 -6.34
C THR A 311 -7.38 -15.53 -6.84
N THR A 312 -6.81 -16.03 -7.94
CA THR A 312 -7.08 -17.39 -8.42
C THR A 312 -6.63 -18.43 -7.39
N MET A 313 -5.41 -18.32 -6.85
CA MET A 313 -4.90 -19.26 -5.83
C MET A 313 -5.76 -19.24 -4.56
N ILE A 314 -6.14 -18.06 -4.08
CA ILE A 314 -7.06 -17.92 -2.93
C ILE A 314 -8.40 -18.58 -3.25
N GLY A 315 -8.96 -18.29 -4.43
CA GLY A 315 -10.27 -18.78 -4.84
C GLY A 315 -10.34 -20.30 -4.92
N VAL A 316 -9.42 -20.93 -5.67
CA VAL A 316 -9.43 -22.39 -5.80
C VAL A 316 -9.08 -23.06 -4.47
N THR A 317 -8.24 -22.45 -3.62
CA THR A 317 -7.94 -22.98 -2.27
C THR A 317 -9.16 -22.95 -1.36
N ILE A 318 -9.88 -21.82 -1.28
CA ILE A 318 -11.15 -21.71 -0.55
C ILE A 318 -12.13 -22.75 -1.10
N GLY A 319 -12.14 -22.89 -2.42
CA GLY A 319 -12.93 -23.87 -3.12
C GLY A 319 -12.74 -25.27 -2.58
N VAL A 320 -11.56 -25.83 -2.78
CA VAL A 320 -11.24 -27.22 -2.43
C VAL A 320 -11.34 -27.49 -0.93
N THR A 321 -11.01 -26.51 -0.09
CA THR A 321 -10.98 -26.70 1.37
C THR A 321 -12.34 -26.52 2.03
N ILE A 322 -13.20 -25.63 1.50
CA ILE A 322 -14.46 -25.25 2.16
C ILE A 322 -15.65 -25.59 1.27
N THR A 323 -15.72 -25.03 0.07
CA THR A 323 -16.97 -25.04 -0.70
C THR A 323 -17.28 -26.40 -1.34
N ARG A 324 -16.28 -27.14 -1.83
CA ARG A 324 -16.49 -28.48 -2.39
C ARG A 324 -16.88 -29.52 -1.33
N PRO A 325 -16.21 -29.60 -0.17
CA PRO A 325 -16.67 -30.47 0.92
C PRO A 325 -18.08 -30.14 1.40
N ALA A 326 -18.42 -28.85 1.53
CA ALA A 326 -19.76 -28.41 1.88
C ALA A 326 -20.80 -28.85 0.83
N PHE A 327 -20.50 -28.65 -0.46
CA PHE A 327 -21.36 -29.08 -1.56
C PHE A 327 -21.56 -30.60 -1.58
N ALA A 328 -20.49 -31.38 -1.43
CA ALA A 328 -20.57 -32.84 -1.39
C ALA A 328 -21.51 -33.32 -0.27
N LYS A 329 -21.47 -32.67 0.91
CA LYS A 329 -22.39 -32.97 2.01
C LYS A 329 -23.82 -32.56 1.74
N ILE A 330 -24.05 -31.44 1.06
CA ILE A 330 -25.40 -31.02 0.67
C ILE A 330 -25.99 -32.04 -0.31
N ILE A 331 -25.21 -32.49 -1.30
CA ILE A 331 -25.68 -33.47 -2.28
C ILE A 331 -25.92 -34.85 -1.64
N GLU A 332 -25.11 -35.27 -0.65
CA GLU A 332 -25.33 -36.50 0.12
C GLU A 332 -26.65 -36.51 0.88
N ILE A 333 -27.14 -35.35 1.32
CA ILE A 333 -28.42 -35.24 2.04
C ILE A 333 -29.60 -35.20 1.06
N LEU A 334 -29.39 -34.66 -0.15
CA LEU A 334 -30.45 -34.39 -1.12
C LEU A 334 -30.70 -35.51 -2.14
N LEU A 335 -29.73 -36.40 -2.37
CA LEU A 335 -29.79 -37.51 -3.33
C LEU A 335 -29.66 -38.86 -2.63
#